data_AF-A0A9D6DL07-F1
#
_entry.id   AF-A0A9D6DL07-F1
#
_cell.length_a   1.000
_cell.length_b   1.000
_cell.length_c   1.000
_cell.angle_alpha   90.00
_cell.angle_beta   90.00
_cell.angle_gamma   90.00
#
_symmetry.space_group_name_H-M   'P 1'
#
loop_
_entity.id
_entity.type
_entity.pdbx_description
1 polymer ?
#
loop_
_entity_poly.entity_id
_entity_poly.type
_entity_poly.pdbx_seq_one_letter_code
_entity_poly.pdbx_strand_id
1 'polypeptide(L)' 'MAQARDQFEEFEATSLFCPRCRRATPARKKLLLVLPSGTKYDYVCAECGTAVGGKTDNDPSAFHRTIPPAPTRPPRGAR' A
#
# COMPACT_ATOMS: atom_id res chain seq x y z
N MET A 1 -19.31 -9.59 20.62
CA MET A 1 -18.82 -8.23 20.29
C MET A 1 -18.70 -8.16 18.78
N ALA A 2 -19.69 -7.60 18.09
CA ALA A 2 -19.71 -7.51 16.63
C ALA A 2 -18.65 -6.50 16.18
N GLN A 3 -17.66 -6.95 15.41
CA GLN A 3 -16.67 -6.07 14.80
C GLN A 3 -17.40 -5.11 13.87
N ALA A 4 -17.31 -3.81 14.16
CA ALA A 4 -17.73 -2.76 13.27
C ALA A 4 -16.99 -2.98 11.94
N ARG A 5 -17.74 -3.47 10.95
CA ARG A 5 -17.26 -3.58 9.59
C ARG A 5 -17.08 -2.16 9.12
N ASP A 6 -15.85 -1.66 9.16
CA ASP A 6 -15.45 -0.41 8.54
C ASP A 6 -15.67 -0.57 7.02
N GLN A 7 -16.93 -0.41 6.63
CA GLN A 7 -17.45 -0.46 5.27
C GLN A 7 -17.22 0.89 4.58
N PHE A 8 -16.25 1.67 5.03
CA PHE A 8 -15.70 2.74 4.23
C PHE A 8 -14.66 2.10 3.32
N GLU A 9 -15.16 1.54 2.22
CA GLU A 9 -14.33 1.25 1.06
C GLU A 9 -13.55 2.53 0.77
N GLU A 10 -12.24 2.47 1.00
CA GLU A 10 -11.32 3.60 0.88
C GLU A 10 -11.61 4.30 -0.45
N PHE A 11 -12.10 5.55 -0.42
CA PHE A 11 -12.46 6.29 -1.62
C PHE A 11 -11.20 6.53 -2.46
N GLU A 12 -10.90 5.60 -3.35
CA GLU A 12 -9.82 5.74 -4.31
C GLU A 12 -10.28 6.64 -5.44
N ALA A 13 -9.44 7.63 -5.79
CA ALA A 13 -9.72 8.51 -6.92
C ALA A 13 -9.62 7.69 -8.22
N THR A 14 -10.76 7.18 -8.70
CA THR A 14 -10.86 6.38 -9.92
C THR A 14 -10.31 7.14 -11.14
N SER A 15 -10.37 8.47 -11.14
CA SER A 15 -9.82 9.33 -12.19
C SER A 15 -8.94 10.46 -11.65
N LEU A 16 -7.73 10.61 -12.18
CA LEU A 16 -6.83 11.73 -11.92
C LEU A 16 -6.42 12.43 -13.22
N PHE A 17 -6.17 13.74 -13.12
CA PHE A 17 -5.65 14.50 -14.25
C PHE A 17 -4.21 14.11 -14.54
N CYS A 18 -3.96 13.65 -15.77
CA CYS A 18 -2.60 13.37 -16.21
C CYS A 18 -2.00 14.58 -16.95
N PRO A 19 -0.84 15.12 -16.53
CA PRO A 19 -0.22 16.26 -17.21
C PRO A 19 0.25 15.93 -18.63
N ARG A 20 0.52 14.65 -18.94
CA ARG A 20 0.93 14.22 -20.30
C ARG A 20 -0.25 14.01 -21.24
N CYS A 21 -1.31 13.35 -20.78
CA CYS A 21 -2.51 13.13 -21.58
C CYS A 21 -3.45 14.35 -21.61
N ARG A 22 -3.23 15.34 -20.73
CA ARG A 22 -4.02 16.57 -20.58
C ARG A 22 -5.52 16.30 -20.44
N ARG A 23 -5.88 15.15 -19.87
CA ARG A 23 -7.26 14.70 -19.66
C ARG A 23 -7.37 13.98 -18.32
N ALA A 24 -8.59 13.92 -17.77
CA ALA A 24 -8.89 13.04 -16.67
C ALA A 24 -8.80 11.60 -17.16
N THR A 25 -7.84 10.84 -16.65
CA THR A 25 -7.61 9.44 -17.01
C THR A 25 -7.82 8.56 -15.80
N PRO A 26 -8.24 7.30 -15.98
CA PRO A 26 -8.29 6.37 -14.87
C PRO A 26 -6.90 6.19 -14.27
N ALA A 27 -6.79 6.35 -12.96
CA ALA A 27 -5.56 6.15 -12.22
C ALA A 27 -5.51 4.71 -11.69
N ARG A 28 -4.36 4.06 -11.79
CA ARG A 28 -4.11 2.75 -11.19
C ARG A 28 -3.20 2.91 -9.99
N LYS A 29 -3.59 2.35 -8.85
CA LYS A 29 -2.77 2.28 -7.64
C LYS A 29 -1.72 1.18 -7.82
N LYS A 30 -0.45 1.52 -7.66
CA LYS A 30 0.66 0.57 -7.66
C LYS A 30 1.37 0.63 -6.31
N LEU A 31 1.50 -0.53 -5.67
CA LEU A 31 2.29 -0.67 -4.45
C LEU A 31 3.75 -0.32 -4.74
N LEU A 32 4.26 0.71 -4.07
CA LEU A 32 5.65 1.15 -4.23
C LEU A 32 6.53 0.54 -3.12
N LEU A 33 6.13 0.70 -1.85
CA LEU A 33 6.85 0.15 -0.71
C LEU A 33 5.90 -0.28 0.41
N VAL A 34 6.30 -1.33 1.12
CA VAL A 34 5.68 -1.78 2.37
C VAL A 34 6.61 -1.37 3.51
N LEU A 35 6.17 -0.49 4.40
CA LEU A 35 6.93 -0.02 5.57
C LEU A 35 6.28 -0.50 6.87
N PRO A 36 7.04 -0.57 7.97
CA PRO A 36 6.48 -0.89 9.29
C PRO A 36 5.40 0.08 9.77
N SER A 37 5.46 1.33 9.35
CA SER A 37 4.50 2.38 9.71
C SER A 37 3.28 2.43 8.80
N GLY A 38 3.29 1.70 7.67
CA GLY A 38 2.28 1.87 6.64
C GLY A 38 2.75 1.46 5.25
N THR A 39 1.83 1.49 4.30
CA THR A 39 2.07 1.06 2.93
C THR A 39 2.01 2.25 1.98
N LYS A 40 3.07 2.47 1.17
CA LYS A 40 3.14 3.55 0.20
C LYS A 40 2.77 3.06 -1.20
N TYR A 41 1.87 3.81 -1.84
CA TYR A 41 1.36 3.55 -3.17
C TYR A 41 1.58 4.76 -4.07
N ASP A 42 1.87 4.49 -5.33
CA ASP A 42 1.89 5.50 -6.39
C ASP A 42 0.68 5.32 -7.29
N TYR A 43 0.05 6.44 -7.64
CA TYR A 43 -0.98 6.48 -8.66
C TYR A 43 -0.34 6.77 -10.00
N VAL A 44 -0.54 5.85 -10.95
CA VAL A 44 -0.06 5.99 -12.33
C VAL A 44 -1.24 6.09 -13.28
N CYS A 45 -1.09 6.92 -14.31
CA CYS A 45 -2.05 6.98 -15.40
C CYS A 45 -2.12 5.62 -16.11
N ALA A 46 -3.33 5.05 -16.25
CA ALA A 46 -3.50 3.76 -16.94
C ALA A 46 -3.10 3.80 -18.42
N GLU A 47 -3.14 4.99 -19.04
CA GLU A 47 -2.90 5.17 -20.48
C GLU A 47 -1.43 5.40 -20.80
N CYS A 48 -0.73 6.22 -20.01
CA CYS A 48 0.66 6.61 -20.30
C CYS A 48 1.68 6.18 -19.23
N GLY A 49 1.24 5.60 -18.12
CA GLY A 49 2.10 5.15 -17.02
C GLY A 49 2.75 6.27 -16.21
N THR A 50 2.40 7.53 -16.45
CA THR A 50 2.99 8.67 -15.71
C THR A 50 2.47 8.70 -14.28
N ALA A 51 3.37 8.92 -13.32
CA ALA A 51 3.00 9.15 -11.93
C ALA A 51 2.21 10.45 -11.81
N VAL A 52 0.96 10.33 -11.36
CA VAL A 52 0.01 11.44 -11.20
C VAL A 52 -0.17 11.83 -9.73
N GLY A 53 0.28 10.99 -8.80
CA GLY A 53 0.26 11.26 -7.37
C GLY A 53 0.74 10.05 -6.57
N GLY A 54 0.76 10.18 -5.25
CA GLY A 54 1.05 9.08 -4.34
C GLY A 54 0.19 9.17 -3.08
N LYS A 55 -0.09 8.01 -2.49
CA LYS A 55 -0.79 7.89 -1.20
C LYS A 55 0.02 6.99 -0.29
N THR A 56 0.08 7.37 0.98
CA THR A 56 0.60 6.51 2.04
C THR A 56 -0.58 6.10 2.89
N ASP A 57 -0.80 4.81 2.99
CA ASP A 57 -1.73 4.23 3.95
C ASP A 57 -0.98 3.89 5.23
N ASN A 58 -1.58 4.14 6.40
CA ASN A 58 -0.92 3.87 7.69
C ASN A 58 -1.17 2.43 8.18
N ASP A 59 -1.71 1.54 7.35
CA ASP A 59 -1.90 0.14 7.70
C ASP A 59 -0.58 -0.67 7.63
N PRO A 60 -0.13 -1.25 8.77
CA PRO A 60 1.07 -2.07 8.84
C PRO A 60 0.80 -3.56 8.55
N SER A 61 -0.43 -3.97 8.23
CA SER A 61 -0.78 -5.39 8.08
C SER A 61 -0.02 -6.05 6.92
N ALA A 62 0.19 -5.32 5.83
CA ALA A 62 1.00 -5.76 4.70
C ALA A 62 2.47 -6.02 5.08
N PHE A 63 3.01 -5.22 6.02
CA PHE A 63 4.35 -5.40 6.54
C PHE A 63 4.45 -6.69 7.35
N HIS A 64 3.54 -6.93 8.28
CA HIS A 64 3.54 -8.15 9.09
C HIS A 64 3.40 -9.43 8.26
N ARG A 65 2.70 -9.36 7.13
CA ARG A 65 2.55 -10.49 6.21
C ARG A 65 3.80 -10.78 5.37
N THR A 66 4.66 -9.79 5.17
CA THR A 66 5.87 -9.91 4.35
C THR A 66 7.13 -10.24 5.15
N ILE A 67 7.13 -10.02 6.48
CA ILE A 67 8.26 -10.37 7.34
C ILE A 67 8.30 -11.89 7.61
N PRO A 68 9.43 -12.57 7.35
CA PRO A 68 9.60 -13.95 7.77
C PRO A 68 9.68 -14.07 9.31
N PRO A 69 9.20 -15.17 9.91
CA PRO A 69 9.28 -15.36 11.35
C PRO A 69 10.72 -15.29 11.82
N ALA A 70 10.94 -14.64 12.96
CA ALA A 70 12.28 -14.52 13.55
C ALA A 70 12.86 -15.93 13.79
N PRO A 71 14.15 -16.17 13.48
CA PRO A 71 14.78 -17.44 13.76
C PRO A 71 14.78 -17.68 15.28
N THR A 72 14.23 -18.81 15.71
CA THR A 72 14.31 -19.24 17.11
C THR A 72 15.75 -19.58 17.43
N ARG A 73 16.44 -18.68 18.15
CA ARG A 73 17.79 -18.95 18.63
C ARG A 73 17.69 -19.95 19.79
N PRO A 74 18.36 -21.11 19.73
CA PRO A 74 18.35 -22.04 20.85
C PRO A 74 19.00 -21.39 22.09
N PRO A 75 18.55 -21.76 23.30
CA PRO A 75 19.14 -21.23 24.53
C PRO A 75 20.63 -21.59 24.58
N ARG A 76 21.50 -20.57 24.67
CA ARG A 76 22.93 -20.78 24.89
C ARG A 76 23.13 -21.14 26.36
N GLY A 77 23.16 -22.43 26.68
CA GLY A 77 23.43 -22.85 28.06
C GLY A 77 23.11 -24.29 28.46
N ALA A 78 22.90 -25.22 27.52
CA ALA A 78 22.90 -26.65 27.89
C ALA A 78 24.36 -27.11 28.02
N ARG A 79 24.95 -26.92 29.20
CA ARG A 79 26.22 -27.53 29.60
C ARG A 79 26.10 -28.07 31.01
#